data_AF-A0A1W9PEV2-F1
#
_entry.id   AF-A0A1W9PEV2-F1
#
_cell.length_a   1.000
_cell.length_b   1.000
_cell.length_c   1.000
_cell.angle_alpha   90.00
_cell.angle_beta   90.00
_cell.angle_gamma   90.00
#
_symmetry.space_group_name_H-M   'P 1'
#
loop_
_entity.id
_entity.type
_entity.pdbx_description
1 polymer ?
#
loop_
_entity_poly.entity_id
_entity_poly.type
_entity_poly.pdbx_seq_one_letter_code
_entity_poly.pdbx_strand_id
1 'polypeptide(L)'
;MSKRSILFVMTIISGSVAFMEIRTDLLFGLFLGIVPLIFLFGIMDSIVEEKLATAHLMVGAFIFSIFAFFRILEFASSYLGIILGEAPREITISDTLLIIAGVLSFLIFLKEVKEFKIT
;
A
#
# COMPACT_ATOMS: atom_id res chain seq x y z
N MET A 1 -2.79 -17.08 -8.94
CA MET A 1 -2.21 -15.92 -9.65
C MET A 1 -0.69 -16.03 -9.56
N SER A 2 0.05 -15.75 -10.65
CA SER A 2 1.53 -15.75 -10.59
C SER A 2 2.03 -14.55 -9.76
N LYS A 3 3.23 -14.65 -9.14
CA LYS A 3 3.84 -13.53 -8.38
C LYS A 3 3.96 -12.27 -9.23
N ARG A 4 4.35 -12.44 -10.50
CA ARG A 4 4.42 -11.36 -11.49
C ARG A 4 3.07 -10.68 -11.71
N SER A 5 1.98 -11.44 -11.78
CA SER A 5 0.62 -10.88 -11.87
C SER A 5 0.25 -10.10 -10.61
N ILE A 6 0.62 -10.58 -9.42
CA ILE A 6 0.37 -9.88 -8.15
C ILE A 6 1.13 -8.56 -8.14
N LEU A 7 2.43 -8.58 -8.43
CA LEU A 7 3.27 -7.38 -8.51
C LEU A 7 2.72 -6.36 -9.51
N PHE A 8 2.26 -6.81 -10.69
CA PHE A 8 1.64 -5.93 -11.69
C PHE A 8 0.36 -5.27 -11.18
N VAL A 9 -0.55 -6.06 -10.60
CA VAL A 9 -1.78 -5.53 -10.00
C VAL A 9 -1.46 -4.55 -8.87
N MET A 10 -0.51 -4.88 -8.01
CA MET A 10 -0.08 -4.02 -6.91
C MET A 10 0.56 -2.73 -7.39
N THR A 11 1.32 -2.76 -8.48
CA THR A 11 1.89 -1.56 -9.13
C THR A 11 0.78 -0.62 -9.59
N ILE A 12 -0.23 -1.14 -10.30
CA ILE A 12 -1.34 -0.33 -10.82
C ILE A 12 -2.16 0.26 -9.66
N ILE A 13 -2.52 -0.56 -8.67
CA ILE A 13 -3.35 -0.11 -7.56
C ILE A 13 -2.61 0.95 -6.74
N SER A 14 -1.38 0.67 -6.30
CA SER A 14 -0.61 1.61 -5.48
C SER A 14 -0.28 2.90 -6.24
N GLY A 15 0.04 2.82 -7.54
CA GLY A 15 0.27 4.00 -8.37
C GLY A 15 -0.98 4.85 -8.59
N SER A 16 -2.15 4.21 -8.75
CA SER A 16 -3.42 4.93 -8.89
C SER A 16 -3.78 5.67 -7.60
N VAL A 17 -3.63 5.01 -6.45
CA VAL A 17 -3.87 5.65 -5.14
C VAL A 17 -2.88 6.79 -4.91
N ALA A 18 -1.58 6.58 -5.17
CA ALA A 18 -0.58 7.64 -5.06
C ALA A 18 -0.91 8.86 -5.93
N PHE A 19 -1.34 8.64 -7.17
CA PHE A 19 -1.75 9.72 -8.07
C PHE A 19 -2.97 10.50 -7.56
N MET A 20 -3.95 9.81 -6.96
CA MET A 20 -5.11 10.45 -6.35
C MET A 20 -4.71 11.27 -5.12
N GLU A 21 -3.86 10.71 -4.26
CA GLU A 21 -3.37 11.36 -3.04
C GLU A 21 -2.52 12.60 -3.33
N ILE A 22 -1.74 12.63 -4.42
CA ILE A 22 -0.96 13.82 -4.82
C ILE A 22 -1.85 15.07 -4.94
N ARG A 23 -3.13 14.91 -5.32
CA ARG A 23 -4.05 16.03 -5.49
C ARG A 23 -4.58 16.58 -4.17
N THR A 24 -4.58 15.78 -3.11
CA THR A 24 -5.09 16.14 -1.78
C THR A 24 -3.96 16.49 -0.82
N ASP A 25 -2.88 15.72 -0.85
CA ASP A 25 -1.67 15.90 -0.07
C ASP A 25 -0.46 15.50 -0.93
N LEU A 26 0.24 16.52 -1.45
CA LEU A 26 1.40 16.33 -2.33
C LEU A 26 2.50 15.51 -1.66
N LEU A 27 2.79 15.74 -0.38
CA LEU A 27 3.87 15.03 0.31
C LEU A 27 3.49 13.58 0.50
N PHE A 28 2.30 13.31 1.06
CA PHE A 28 1.82 11.95 1.25
C PHE A 28 1.74 11.17 -0.07
N GLY A 29 1.20 11.79 -1.11
CA GLY A 29 1.12 11.19 -2.44
C GLY A 29 2.48 10.88 -3.06
N LEU A 30 3.49 11.76 -2.90
CA LEU A 30 4.85 11.49 -3.36
C LEU A 30 5.52 10.34 -2.60
N PHE A 31 5.37 10.29 -1.28
CA PHE A 31 5.87 9.18 -0.47
C PHE A 31 5.21 7.85 -0.84
N LEU A 32 3.88 7.87 -1.05
CA LEU A 32 3.13 6.71 -1.51
C LEU A 32 3.55 6.29 -2.93
N GLY A 33 3.96 7.25 -3.77
CA GLY A 33 4.47 7.02 -5.13
C GLY A 33 5.76 6.21 -5.20
N ILE A 34 6.50 6.02 -4.10
CA ILE A 34 7.66 5.13 -4.05
C ILE A 34 7.24 3.66 -4.09
N VAL A 35 6.08 3.32 -3.52
CA VAL A 35 5.55 1.95 -3.42
C VAL A 35 5.36 1.27 -4.78
N PRO A 36 4.69 1.89 -5.80
CA PRO A 36 4.55 1.26 -7.11
C PRO A 36 5.90 1.01 -7.78
N LEU A 37 6.94 1.81 -7.51
CA LEU A 37 8.29 1.57 -8.05
C LEU A 37 8.90 0.29 -7.48
N ILE A 38 8.69 0.00 -6.19
CA ILE A 38 9.15 -1.25 -5.56
C ILE A 38 8.51 -2.46 -6.25
N PHE A 39 7.20 -2.40 -6.51
CA PHE A 39 6.51 -3.48 -7.20
C PHE A 39 6.95 -3.60 -8.67
N LEU A 40 7.18 -2.48 -9.35
CA LEU A 40 7.67 -2.47 -10.73
C LEU A 40 9.05 -3.11 -10.86
N PHE A 41 9.99 -2.80 -9.95
CA PHE A 41 11.30 -3.47 -9.91
C PHE A 41 11.16 -4.96 -9.62
N GLY A 42 10.24 -5.35 -8.74
CA GLY A 42 9.91 -6.77 -8.52
C GLY A 42 9.44 -7.51 -9.78
N ILE A 43 8.73 -6.83 -10.71
CA ILE A 43 8.34 -7.42 -11.99
C ILE A 43 9.56 -7.69 -12.86
N MET A 44 10.52 -6.76 -12.91
CA MET A 44 11.76 -6.93 -13.67
C MET A 44 12.59 -8.09 -13.12
N ASP A 45 12.72 -8.15 -11.79
CA ASP A 45 13.49 -9.19 -11.12
C ASP A 45 12.81 -10.57 -11.18
N SER A 46 11.48 -10.63 -11.35
CA SER A 46 10.76 -11.90 -11.52
C SER A 46 11.17 -12.70 -12.75
N ILE A 47 11.87 -12.08 -13.70
CA ILE A 47 12.43 -12.74 -14.89
C ILE A 47 13.75 -13.45 -14.54
N VAL A 48 14.47 -12.97 -13.52
CA VAL A 48 15.83 -13.42 -13.15
C VAL A 48 15.79 -14.35 -11.95
N GLU A 49 15.13 -13.96 -10.86
CA GLU A 49 15.12 -14.71 -9.61
C GLU A 49 13.81 -14.55 -8.83
N GLU A 50 13.09 -15.65 -8.61
CA GLU A 50 11.79 -15.64 -7.92
C GLU A 50 11.89 -15.20 -6.45
N LYS A 51 13.03 -15.45 -5.79
CA LYS A 51 13.28 -14.98 -4.42
C LYS A 51 13.34 -13.45 -4.33
N LEU A 52 13.95 -12.78 -5.31
CA LEU A 52 14.00 -11.32 -5.37
C LEU A 52 12.62 -10.70 -5.64
N ALA A 53 11.82 -11.33 -6.51
CA ALA A 53 10.44 -10.93 -6.74
C ALA A 53 9.58 -11.04 -5.47
N THR A 54 9.77 -12.12 -4.70
CA THR A 54 9.12 -12.32 -3.40
C THR A 54 9.54 -11.24 -2.39
N ALA A 55 10.83 -10.88 -2.34
CA ALA A 55 11.32 -9.81 -1.46
C ALA A 55 10.67 -8.45 -1.79
N HIS A 56 10.60 -8.07 -3.07
CA HIS A 56 9.92 -6.84 -3.50
C HIS A 56 8.43 -6.85 -3.17
N LEU A 57 7.76 -8.00 -3.35
CA LEU A 57 6.36 -8.15 -3.00
C LEU A 57 6.15 -7.95 -1.50
N MET A 58 7.00 -8.55 -0.66
CA MET A 58 6.94 -8.40 0.80
C MET A 58 7.17 -6.95 1.24
N VAL A 59 8.26 -6.32 0.77
CA VAL A 59 8.63 -4.96 1.16
C VAL A 59 7.58 -3.96 0.71
N GLY A 60 7.17 -4.01 -0.56
CA GLY A 60 6.16 -3.11 -1.10
C GLY A 60 4.81 -3.29 -0.38
N ALA A 61 4.39 -4.53 -0.14
CA ALA A 61 3.13 -4.80 0.54
C ALA A 61 3.12 -4.35 2.00
N PHE A 62 4.25 -4.53 2.71
CA PHE A 62 4.41 -4.04 4.07
C PHE A 62 4.35 -2.51 4.14
N ILE A 63 5.13 -1.80 3.30
CA ILE A 63 5.14 -0.33 3.27
C ILE A 63 3.75 0.21 2.92
N PHE A 64 3.08 -0.36 1.92
CA PHE A 64 1.73 0.08 1.53
C PHE A 64 0.71 -0.12 2.66
N SER A 65 0.82 -1.22 3.41
CA SER A 65 -0.02 -1.46 4.58
C SER A 65 0.24 -0.46 5.72
N ILE A 66 1.48 0.00 5.90
CA ILE A 66 1.82 1.05 6.87
C ILE A 66 1.14 2.37 6.49
N PHE A 67 1.16 2.77 5.21
CA PHE A 67 0.47 3.98 4.77
C PHE A 67 -1.04 3.91 4.99
N ALA A 68 -1.65 2.76 4.72
CA ALA A 68 -3.06 2.53 5.03
C ALA A 68 -3.34 2.61 6.54
N PHE A 69 -2.47 2.05 7.37
CA PHE A 69 -2.58 2.16 8.82
C PHE A 69 -2.48 3.61 9.30
N PHE A 70 -1.56 4.41 8.77
CA PHE A 70 -1.49 5.85 9.07
C PHE A 70 -2.79 6.56 8.68
N ARG A 71 -3.38 6.25 7.53
CA ARG A 71 -4.66 6.85 7.13
C ARG A 71 -5.80 6.45 8.06
N ILE A 72 -5.83 5.21 8.55
CA ILE A 72 -6.79 4.77 9.58
C ILE A 72 -6.59 5.55 10.89
N LEU A 73 -5.34 5.74 11.32
CA LEU A 73 -5.04 6.52 12.52
C LEU A 73 -5.47 7.98 12.36
N GLU A 74 -5.27 8.56 11.18
CA GLU A 74 -5.70 9.92 10.86
C GLU A 74 -7.24 10.06 10.90
N PHE A 75 -7.97 9.06 10.41
CA PHE A 75 -9.42 9.03 10.58
C PHE A 75 -9.81 8.91 12.05
N ALA A 76 -9.23 7.96 12.78
CA ALA A 76 -9.50 7.77 14.19
C ALA A 76 -9.22 9.03 15.02
N SER A 77 -8.13 9.76 14.71
CA SER A 77 -7.83 11.03 15.38
C SER A 77 -8.83 12.13 15.02
N SER A 78 -9.34 12.18 13.78
CA SER A 78 -10.37 13.15 13.40
C SER A 78 -11.68 12.98 14.19
N TYR A 79 -12.02 11.75 14.59
CA TYR A 79 -13.17 11.51 15.48
C TYR A 79 -12.94 12.00 16.91
N LEU A 80 -11.68 12.07 17.38
CA LEU A 80 -11.36 12.70 18.66
C LEU A 80 -11.52 14.23 18.57
N GLY A 81 -11.29 14.83 17.41
CA GLY A 81 -11.53 16.25 17.14
C GLY A 81 -12.99 16.67 17.33
N ILE A 82 -13.94 15.73 17.20
CA ILE A 82 -15.37 15.98 17.49
C ILE A 82 -15.56 16.43 18.96
N ILE A 83 -14.75 15.91 19.89
CA ILE A 83 -14.79 16.31 21.31
C ILE A 83 -14.37 17.78 21.48
N LEU A 84 -13.53 18.28 20.58
CA LEU A 84 -13.05 19.66 20.53
C LEU A 84 -13.95 20.59 19.70
N GLY A 85 -15.05 20.06 19.14
CA GLY A 85 -15.97 20.81 18.28
C GLY A 85 -15.53 20.94 16.83
N GLU A 86 -14.51 20.18 16.41
CA GLU A 86 -14.09 20.13 15.00
C GLU A 86 -14.98 19.19 14.19
N ALA A 87 -15.20 19.52 12.91
CA ALA A 87 -15.91 18.64 12.00
C ALA A 87 -15.01 17.43 11.63
N PRO A 88 -15.54 16.20 11.62
CA PRO A 88 -14.76 15.03 11.23
C PRO A 88 -14.31 15.15 9.77
N ARG A 89 -13.13 14.59 9.48
CA ARG A 89 -12.62 14.56 8.10
C ARG A 89 -13.51 13.68 7.23
N GLU A 90 -13.86 14.18 6.05
CA GLU A 90 -14.61 13.41 5.06
C GLU A 90 -13.77 12.24 4.51
N ILE A 91 -14.40 11.07 4.38
CA ILE A 91 -13.78 9.89 3.76
C ILE A 91 -13.89 10.03 2.24
N THR A 92 -12.76 10.12 1.56
CA THR A 92 -12.70 10.18 0.11
C THR A 92 -12.68 8.78 -0.53
N ILE A 93 -12.83 8.72 -1.85
CA ILE A 93 -12.65 7.47 -2.61
C ILE A 93 -11.20 6.96 -2.48
N SER A 94 -10.23 7.88 -2.47
CA SER A 94 -8.81 7.53 -2.32
C SER A 94 -8.53 6.86 -0.98
N ASP A 95 -9.15 7.36 0.09
CA ASP A 95 -9.09 6.77 1.42
C ASP A 95 -9.58 5.34 1.45
N THR A 96 -10.75 5.13 0.86
CA THR A 96 -11.38 3.80 0.82
C THR A 96 -10.50 2.82 0.04
N LEU A 97 -9.96 3.24 -1.10
CA LEU A 97 -9.05 2.43 -1.91
C LEU A 97 -7.75 2.12 -1.18
N LEU A 98 -7.14 3.10 -0.52
CA LEU A 98 -5.91 2.93 0.24
C LEU A 98 -6.12 1.94 1.39
N ILE A 99 -7.21 2.06 2.15
CA ILE A 99 -7.51 1.18 3.28
C ILE A 99 -7.72 -0.26 2.80
N ILE A 100 -8.59 -0.47 1.80
CA ILE A 100 -8.87 -1.81 1.28
C ILE A 100 -7.60 -2.44 0.70
N ALA A 101 -6.88 -1.71 -0.14
CA ALA A 101 -5.69 -2.22 -0.79
C ALA A 101 -4.52 -2.41 0.19
N GLY A 102 -4.45 -1.59 1.25
CA GLY A 102 -3.52 -1.76 2.35
C GLY A 102 -3.77 -3.01 3.18
N VAL A 103 -5.04 -3.32 3.49
CA VAL A 103 -5.43 -4.58 4.15
C VAL A 103 -5.07 -5.79 3.27
N LEU A 104 -5.41 -5.74 1.99
CA LEU A 104 -5.04 -6.80 1.04
C LEU A 104 -3.52 -6.98 0.96
N SER A 105 -2.77 -5.88 0.97
CA SER A 105 -1.31 -5.90 0.97
C SER A 105 -0.76 -6.53 2.24
N PHE A 106 -1.32 -6.22 3.40
CA PHE A 106 -0.93 -6.85 4.64
C PHE A 106 -1.16 -8.37 4.61
N LEU A 107 -2.29 -8.83 4.05
CA LEU A 107 -2.55 -10.26 3.86
C LEU A 107 -1.56 -10.91 2.90
N ILE A 108 -1.19 -10.23 1.81
CA ILE A 108 -0.12 -10.68 0.91
C ILE A 108 1.19 -10.80 1.69
N PHE A 109 1.60 -9.75 2.41
CA PHE A 109 2.82 -9.77 3.22
C PHE A 109 2.85 -10.97 4.18
N LEU A 110 1.80 -11.20 4.96
CA LEU A 110 1.73 -12.33 5.89
C LEU A 110 1.87 -13.69 5.18
N LYS A 111 1.24 -13.83 4.01
CA LYS A 111 1.35 -15.04 3.20
C LYS A 111 2.78 -15.25 2.71
N GLU A 112 3.40 -14.21 2.15
CA GLU A 112 4.75 -14.26 1.58
C GLU A 112 5.81 -14.52 2.67
N VAL A 113 5.69 -13.88 3.84
CA VAL A 113 6.57 -14.16 5.01
C VAL A 113 6.50 -15.63 5.40
N LYS A 114 5.30 -16.22 5.41
CA LYS A 114 5.11 -17.62 5.78
C LYS A 114 5.76 -18.55 4.76
N GLU A 115 5.55 -18.30 3.47
CA GLU A 115 6.17 -19.08 2.38
C GLU A 115 7.69 -18.99 2.43
N PHE A 116 8.25 -17.79 2.63
CA PHE A 116 9.69 -17.55 2.69
C PHE A 116 10.39 -18.24 3.87
N LYS A 117 9.71 -18.42 5.01
CA LYS A 117 10.27 -19.13 6.18
C LYS A 117 10.32 -20.65 6.02
N ILE A 118 9.55 -21.20 5.08
CA ILE A 118 9.43 -22.66 4.87
C ILE A 118 10.46 -23.16 3.84
N THR A 119 10.96 -22.26 2.98
CA THR A 119 12.01 -22.49 1.97
C THR A 119 13.41 -22.15 2.47
#